data_AF-A0A7K2LW06-F1
#
_entry.id   AF-A0A7K2LW06-F1
#
_cell.length_a   1.000
_cell.length_b   1.000
_cell.length_c   1.000
_cell.angle_alpha   90.00
_cell.angle_beta   90.00
_cell.angle_gamma   90.00
#
_symmetry.space_group_name_H-M   'P 1'
#
loop_
_entity.id
_entity.type
_entity.pdbx_description
1 polymer ?
#
loop_
_entity_poly.entity_id
_entity_poly.type
_entity_poly.pdbx_seq_one_letter_code
_entity_poly.pdbx_strand_id
1 'polypeptide(L)'
;VLPVRQIRALLAIRANQLLAGGSGIQPAFVTALTEALRLGVHPAVNEYGGLGTGDLTALAQTGLTLIGERPWHRDRGTAAPAELPAPVVPRPGDALALLSSNALTLAQAALACHDLDVLLRATHAVAALSLAAVSGSLEAYAPEVHALRPYPGVARAA
;
A
#
# COMPACT_ATOMS: atom_id res chain seq x y z
N VAL A 1 0.12 -4.43 15.28
CA VAL A 1 1.15 -4.43 14.21
C VAL A 1 0.41 -4.47 12.89
N LEU A 2 0.83 -3.67 11.91
CA LEU A 2 0.16 -3.59 10.61
C LEU A 2 0.17 -4.93 9.86
N PRO A 3 -0.85 -5.22 9.03
CA PRO A 3 -0.85 -6.39 8.16
C PRO A 3 0.35 -6.38 7.20
N VAL A 4 0.94 -7.57 6.95
CA VAL A 4 2.13 -7.74 6.10
C VAL A 4 1.93 -7.14 4.70
N ARG A 5 0.73 -7.27 4.11
CA ARG A 5 0.39 -6.69 2.81
C ARG A 5 0.61 -5.17 2.78
N GLN A 6 0.23 -4.46 3.84
CA GLN A 6 0.40 -3.01 3.93
C GLN A 6 1.87 -2.62 4.12
N ILE A 7 2.60 -3.38 4.96
CA ILE A 7 4.04 -3.13 5.19
C ILE A 7 4.83 -3.33 3.89
N ARG A 8 4.56 -4.40 3.13
CA ARG A 8 5.22 -4.64 1.84
C ARG A 8 4.91 -3.54 0.83
N ALA A 9 3.66 -3.08 0.76
CA ALA A 9 3.30 -1.95 -0.09
C ALA A 9 4.02 -0.65 0.32
N LEU A 10 4.18 -0.39 1.63
CA LEU A 10 5.00 0.71 2.16
C LEU A 10 6.45 0.62 1.66
N LEU A 11 7.09 -0.56 1.77
CA LEU A 11 8.48 -0.74 1.31
C LEU A 11 8.62 -0.47 -0.20
N ALA A 12 7.66 -0.96 -0.99
CA ALA A 12 7.66 -0.77 -2.45
C ALA A 12 7.51 0.70 -2.84
N ILE A 13 6.54 1.40 -2.23
CA ILE A 13 6.32 2.82 -2.49
C ILE A 13 7.54 3.64 -2.04
N ARG A 14 8.10 3.34 -0.87
CA ARG A 14 9.28 4.06 -0.37
C ARG A 14 10.48 3.86 -1.29
N ALA A 15 10.75 2.62 -1.71
CA ALA A 15 11.83 2.33 -2.65
C ALA A 15 11.64 3.11 -3.96
N ASN A 16 10.43 3.10 -4.53
CA ASN A 16 10.12 3.84 -5.76
C ASN A 16 10.32 5.37 -5.60
N GLN A 17 9.87 5.95 -4.49
CA GLN A 17 10.07 7.37 -4.21
C GLN A 17 11.54 7.76 -4.08
N LEU A 18 12.36 6.90 -3.46
CA LEU A 18 13.79 7.15 -3.34
C LEU A 18 14.50 7.01 -4.70
N LEU A 19 14.05 6.09 -5.56
CA LEU A 19 14.55 5.91 -6.93
C LEU A 19 14.22 7.07 -7.85
N ALA A 20 13.19 7.87 -7.55
CA ALA A 20 12.89 9.09 -8.31
C ALA A 20 14.00 10.15 -8.23
N GLY A 21 14.96 10.00 -7.31
CA GLY A 21 16.07 10.93 -7.11
C GLY A 21 15.68 12.15 -6.26
N GLY A 22 16.63 13.06 -6.04
CA GLY A 22 16.42 14.32 -5.32
C GLY A 22 16.48 14.25 -3.78
N SER A 23 16.39 13.07 -3.17
CA SER A 23 16.48 12.93 -1.70
C SER A 23 17.92 12.94 -1.16
N GLY A 24 18.91 12.63 -2.01
CA GLY A 24 20.31 12.50 -1.61
C GLY A 24 20.63 11.26 -0.77
N ILE A 25 19.66 10.36 -0.56
CA ILE A 25 19.88 9.13 0.23
C ILE A 25 20.91 8.22 -0.44
N GLN A 26 21.73 7.53 0.36
CA GLN A 26 22.64 6.54 -0.22
C GLN A 26 21.89 5.32 -0.83
N PRO A 27 22.39 4.71 -1.92
CA PRO A 27 21.72 3.60 -2.61
C PRO A 27 21.50 2.33 -1.78
N ALA A 28 22.28 2.13 -0.71
CA ALA A 28 22.17 0.96 0.16
C ALA A 28 20.78 0.82 0.81
N PHE A 29 20.12 1.93 1.14
CA PHE A 29 18.75 1.90 1.67
C PHE A 29 17.74 1.36 0.66
N VAL A 30 17.84 1.78 -0.60
CA VAL A 30 16.97 1.28 -1.67
C VAL A 30 17.22 -0.21 -1.93
N THR A 31 18.49 -0.61 -1.91
CA THR A 31 18.89 -2.01 -2.06
C THR A 31 18.28 -2.87 -0.94
N ALA A 32 18.44 -2.46 0.33
CA ALA A 32 17.87 -3.20 1.46
C ALA A 32 16.33 -3.28 1.42
N LEU A 33 15.64 -2.20 1.00
CA LEU A 33 14.18 -2.21 0.82
C LEU A 33 13.73 -3.21 -0.25
N THR A 34 14.43 -3.23 -1.39
CA THR A 34 14.10 -4.12 -2.52
C THR A 34 14.48 -5.58 -2.22
N GLU A 35 15.57 -5.82 -1.49
CA GLU A 35 15.93 -7.14 -0.99
C GLU A 35 14.90 -7.67 0.00
N ALA A 36 14.42 -6.83 0.94
CA ALA A 36 13.38 -7.23 1.87
C ALA A 36 12.11 -7.71 1.14
N LEU A 37 11.71 -6.96 0.09
CA LEU A 37 10.59 -7.33 -0.78
C LEU A 37 10.81 -8.68 -1.47
N ARG A 38 12.00 -8.88 -2.06
CA ARG A 38 12.41 -10.11 -2.77
C ARG A 38 12.45 -11.33 -1.84
N LEU A 39 12.99 -11.15 -0.63
CA LEU A 39 13.19 -12.21 0.36
C LEU A 39 11.92 -12.51 1.16
N GLY A 40 10.85 -11.73 1.00
CA GLY A 40 9.61 -11.94 1.74
C GLY A 40 9.70 -11.53 3.21
N VAL A 41 10.68 -10.71 3.59
CA VAL A 41 10.86 -10.23 4.96
C VAL A 41 10.35 -8.80 5.11
N HIS A 42 9.99 -8.41 6.32
CA HIS A 42 9.41 -7.11 6.60
C HIS A 42 9.75 -6.62 8.01
N PRO A 43 9.81 -5.30 8.26
CA PRO A 43 9.89 -4.77 9.60
C PRO A 43 8.59 -5.01 10.38
N ALA A 44 8.64 -4.90 11.71
CA ALA A 44 7.44 -4.73 12.52
C ALA A 44 7.08 -3.24 12.61
N VAL A 45 5.91 -2.89 12.10
CA VAL A 45 5.39 -1.51 12.09
C VAL A 45 4.09 -1.45 12.89
N ASN A 46 3.99 -0.51 13.81
CA ASN A 46 2.78 -0.28 14.59
C ASN A 46 1.75 0.47 13.75
N GLU A 47 0.48 0.17 14.01
CA GLU A 47 -0.64 0.76 13.28
C GLU A 47 -0.92 2.20 13.73
N TYR A 48 -0.71 2.50 15.02
CA TYR A 48 -0.94 3.80 15.60
C TYR A 48 0.37 4.50 15.99
N GLY A 49 0.30 5.83 16.09
CA GLY A 49 1.42 6.69 16.50
C GLY A 49 1.90 7.67 15.43
N GLY A 50 1.24 7.74 14.27
CA GLY A 50 1.45 8.79 13.27
C GLY A 50 0.54 10.00 13.49
N LEU A 51 0.99 11.19 13.09
CA LEU A 51 0.24 12.45 13.18
C LEU A 51 -0.36 12.91 11.83
N GLY A 52 -0.06 12.20 10.74
CA GLY A 52 -0.55 12.52 9.39
C GLY A 52 0.28 13.55 8.61
N THR A 53 1.35 14.10 9.20
CA THR A 53 2.31 15.01 8.54
C THR A 53 3.59 14.26 8.15
N GLY A 54 3.44 13.16 7.41
CA GLY A 54 4.50 12.18 7.18
C GLY A 54 4.28 10.94 8.04
N ASP A 55 4.62 9.79 7.48
CA ASP A 55 4.57 8.49 8.15
C ASP A 55 5.83 8.27 9.01
N LEU A 56 6.25 9.31 9.75
CA LEU A 56 7.53 9.37 10.46
C LEU A 56 7.71 8.18 11.40
N THR A 57 6.71 7.87 12.23
CA THR A 57 6.79 6.76 13.19
C THR A 57 6.94 5.40 12.49
N ALA A 58 6.19 5.18 11.42
CA ALA A 58 6.24 3.93 10.66
C ALA A 58 7.57 3.77 9.90
N LEU A 59 8.07 4.87 9.31
CA LEU A 59 9.34 4.89 8.61
C LEU A 59 10.53 4.86 9.57
N ALA A 60 10.41 5.37 10.80
CA ALA A 60 11.43 5.23 11.84
C ALA A 60 11.56 3.78 12.28
N GLN A 61 10.42 3.12 12.51
CA GLN A 61 10.38 1.69 12.79
C GLN A 61 10.96 0.84 11.67
N THR A 62 10.73 1.22 10.42
CA THR A 62 11.33 0.61 9.22
C THR A 62 12.84 0.88 9.17
N GLY A 63 13.26 2.12 9.40
CA GLY A 63 14.66 2.54 9.42
C GLY A 63 15.48 1.79 10.45
N LEU A 64 14.98 1.66 11.68
CA LEU A 64 15.61 0.87 12.75
C LEU A 64 15.83 -0.60 12.32
N THR A 65 14.94 -1.16 11.51
CA THR A 65 15.13 -2.52 10.96
C THR A 65 16.20 -2.54 9.87
N LEU A 66 16.21 -1.53 8.98
CA LEU A 66 17.18 -1.40 7.90
C LEU A 66 18.62 -1.20 8.41
N ILE A 67 18.80 -0.55 9.56
CA ILE A 67 20.12 -0.36 10.17
C ILE A 67 20.51 -1.49 11.14
N GLY A 68 19.67 -2.52 11.29
CA GLY A 68 19.95 -3.69 12.12
C GLY A 68 19.65 -3.55 13.62
N GLU A 69 19.03 -2.44 14.06
CA GLU A 69 18.62 -2.23 15.45
C GLU A 69 17.29 -2.92 15.81
N ARG A 70 16.53 -3.38 14.80
CA ARG A 70 15.31 -4.18 14.98
C ARG A 70 15.32 -5.38 14.05
N PRO A 71 14.71 -6.51 14.46
CA PRO A 71 14.73 -7.73 13.66
C PRO A 71 13.84 -7.63 12.42
N TRP A 72 14.23 -8.35 11.38
CA TRP A 72 13.36 -8.69 10.26
C TRP A 72 12.36 -9.77 10.68
N HIS A 73 11.11 -9.65 10.23
CA HIS A 73 10.05 -10.63 10.39
C HIS A 73 9.71 -11.28 9.06
N ARG A 74 9.05 -12.45 9.12
CA ARG A 74 8.54 -13.19 7.97
C ARG A 74 7.13 -13.68 8.26
N ASP A 75 6.39 -14.02 7.20
CA ASP A 75 5.07 -14.62 7.37
C ASP A 75 5.18 -16.06 7.91
N ARG A 76 4.23 -16.44 8.76
CA ARG A 76 4.20 -17.77 9.38
C ARG A 76 3.97 -18.82 8.29
N GLY A 77 4.79 -19.87 8.27
CA GLY A 77 4.68 -20.97 7.30
C GLY A 77 5.52 -20.78 6.03
N THR A 78 6.24 -19.67 5.87
CA THR A 78 7.25 -19.52 4.82
C THR A 78 8.56 -20.17 5.22
N ALA A 79 9.35 -20.71 4.29
CA ALA A 79 10.72 -21.15 4.59
C ALA A 79 11.58 -19.94 5.04
N ALA A 80 12.49 -20.15 5.98
CA ALA A 80 13.39 -19.06 6.38
C ALA A 80 14.30 -18.74 5.19
N PRO A 81 14.48 -17.45 4.83
CA PRO A 81 15.43 -17.12 3.78
C PRO A 81 16.85 -17.46 4.27
N ALA A 82 17.71 -17.89 3.35
CA ALA A 82 19.10 -18.20 3.67
C ALA A 82 19.87 -16.94 4.15
N GLU A 83 19.42 -15.76 3.71
CA GLU A 83 20.05 -14.48 3.97
C GLU A 83 18.98 -13.42 4.29
N LEU A 84 19.37 -12.39 5.03
CA LEU A 84 18.57 -11.19 5.32
C LEU A 84 19.25 -9.97 4.68
N PRO A 85 18.50 -8.87 4.43
CA PRO A 85 19.11 -7.63 3.98
C PRO A 85 20.21 -7.18 4.94
N ALA A 86 21.37 -6.83 4.38
CA ALA A 86 22.51 -6.37 5.17
C ALA A 86 22.18 -5.04 5.88
N PRO A 87 22.55 -4.88 7.17
CA PRO A 87 22.36 -3.62 7.88
C PRO A 87 23.04 -2.44 7.16
N VAL A 88 22.30 -1.36 6.98
CA VAL A 88 22.80 -0.15 6.33
C VAL A 88 23.39 0.80 7.38
N VAL A 89 24.62 1.26 7.17
CA VAL A 89 25.24 2.29 8.02
C VAL A 89 24.82 3.68 7.52
N PRO A 90 24.00 4.45 8.28
CA PRO A 90 23.50 5.75 7.83
C PRO A 90 24.61 6.82 7.77
N ARG A 91 24.50 7.72 6.80
CA ARG A 91 25.31 8.94 6.65
C ARG A 91 24.50 10.15 7.13
N PRO A 92 25.15 11.29 7.40
CA PRO A 92 24.44 12.54 7.68
C PRO A 92 23.39 12.84 6.60
N GLY A 93 22.14 13.06 7.01
CA GLY A 93 21.00 13.35 6.11
C GLY A 93 20.16 12.14 5.69
N ASP A 94 20.70 10.91 5.72
CA ASP A 94 19.97 9.71 5.28
C ASP A 94 18.70 9.45 6.10
N ALA A 95 18.75 9.70 7.40
CA ALA A 95 17.60 9.51 8.27
C ALA A 95 16.42 10.38 7.83
N LEU A 96 16.61 11.69 7.67
CA LEU A 96 15.55 12.57 7.19
C LEU A 96 15.09 12.17 5.78
N ALA A 97 16.04 11.84 4.91
CA ALA A 97 15.75 11.37 3.56
C ALA A 97 14.93 10.08 3.54
N LEU A 98 15.10 9.16 4.50
CA LEU A 98 14.28 7.95 4.62
C LEU A 98 12.90 8.25 5.21
N LEU A 99 12.84 9.05 6.27
CA LEU A 99 11.65 9.28 7.10
C LEU A 99 10.64 10.25 6.47
N SER A 100 11.10 11.21 5.68
CA SER A 100 10.24 12.24 5.08
C SER A 100 9.45 11.69 3.89
N SER A 101 8.34 11.01 4.19
CA SER A 101 7.40 10.48 3.20
C SER A 101 6.06 10.07 3.80
N ASN A 102 5.02 10.02 2.95
CA ASN A 102 3.71 9.42 3.20
C ASN A 102 3.60 7.99 2.62
N ALA A 103 4.67 7.19 2.65
CA ALA A 103 4.72 5.88 2.00
C ALA A 103 3.71 4.86 2.56
N LEU A 104 3.44 4.86 3.88
CA LEU A 104 2.43 3.99 4.48
C LEU A 104 1.02 4.44 4.08
N THR A 105 0.75 5.74 4.17
CA THR A 105 -0.54 6.32 3.81
C THR A 105 -0.86 6.03 2.34
N LEU A 106 0.09 6.23 1.44
CA LEU A 106 -0.05 5.91 0.02
C LEU A 106 -0.22 4.40 -0.21
N ALA A 107 0.46 3.55 0.57
CA ALA A 107 0.31 2.10 0.49
C ALA A 107 -1.11 1.68 0.86
N GLN A 108 -1.63 2.17 1.98
CA GLN A 108 -2.99 1.87 2.42
C GLN A 108 -4.02 2.38 1.43
N ALA A 109 -3.85 3.60 0.91
CA ALA A 109 -4.75 4.17 -0.10
C ALA A 109 -4.74 3.34 -1.40
N ALA A 110 -3.57 2.95 -1.90
CA ALA A 110 -3.46 2.14 -3.11
C ALA A 110 -4.13 0.77 -2.95
N LEU A 111 -3.92 0.11 -1.81
CA LEU A 111 -4.56 -1.17 -1.50
C LEU A 111 -6.08 -1.01 -1.34
N ALA A 112 -6.55 0.05 -0.67
CA ALA A 112 -7.97 0.35 -0.54
C ALA A 112 -8.64 0.62 -1.89
N CYS A 113 -7.98 1.38 -2.79
CA CYS A 113 -8.47 1.60 -4.15
C CYS A 113 -8.60 0.28 -4.93
N HIS A 114 -7.63 -0.63 -4.81
CA HIS A 114 -7.71 -1.95 -5.43
C HIS A 114 -8.86 -2.79 -4.86
N ASP A 115 -9.00 -2.83 -3.55
CA ASP A 115 -10.04 -3.60 -2.88
C ASP A 115 -11.45 -3.03 -3.21
N LEU A 116 -11.59 -1.70 -3.29
CA LEU A 116 -12.82 -1.03 -3.74
C LEU A 116 -13.17 -1.33 -5.19
N ASP A 117 -12.19 -1.36 -6.09
CA ASP A 117 -12.41 -1.69 -7.51
C ASP A 117 -12.93 -3.13 -7.68
N VAL A 118 -12.43 -4.07 -6.88
CA VAL A 118 -12.97 -5.45 -6.82
C VAL A 118 -14.40 -5.46 -6.30
N LEU A 119 -14.67 -4.74 -5.20
CA LEU A 119 -16.00 -4.68 -4.59
C LEU A 119 -17.04 -4.03 -5.53
N LEU A 120 -16.69 -2.93 -6.19
CA LEU A 120 -17.58 -2.23 -7.12
C LEU A 120 -18.01 -3.13 -8.29
N ARG A 121 -17.08 -3.94 -8.84
CA ARG A 121 -17.44 -4.93 -9.86
C ARG A 121 -18.41 -5.99 -9.33
N ALA A 122 -18.17 -6.50 -8.12
CA ALA A 122 -19.05 -7.48 -7.51
C ALA A 122 -20.45 -6.90 -7.22
N THR A 123 -20.51 -5.62 -6.82
CA THR A 123 -21.77 -4.92 -6.54
C THR A 123 -22.71 -4.92 -7.74
N HIS A 124 -22.23 -4.75 -8.98
CA HIS A 124 -23.11 -4.80 -10.16
C HIS A 124 -23.81 -6.15 -10.30
N ALA A 125 -23.09 -7.26 -10.13
CA ALA A 125 -23.68 -8.60 -10.20
C ALA A 125 -24.69 -8.83 -9.07
N VAL A 126 -24.35 -8.43 -7.84
CA VAL A 126 -25.25 -8.54 -6.68
C VAL A 126 -26.51 -7.69 -6.89
N ALA A 127 -26.38 -6.46 -7.39
CA ALA A 127 -27.51 -5.58 -7.65
C ALA A 127 -28.42 -6.14 -8.75
N ALA A 128 -27.87 -6.64 -9.85
CA ALA A 128 -28.63 -7.25 -10.93
C ALA A 128 -29.41 -8.50 -10.47
N LEU A 129 -28.76 -9.39 -9.71
CA LEU A 129 -29.42 -10.58 -9.14
C LEU A 129 -30.51 -10.20 -8.13
N SER A 130 -30.25 -9.17 -7.31
CA SER A 130 -31.23 -8.68 -6.34
C SER A 130 -32.45 -8.08 -7.04
N LEU A 131 -32.25 -7.31 -8.11
CA LEU A 131 -33.33 -6.76 -8.92
C LEU A 131 -34.17 -7.86 -9.57
N ALA A 132 -33.52 -8.89 -10.11
CA ALA A 132 -34.20 -10.05 -10.70
C ALA A 132 -35.03 -10.80 -9.65
N ALA A 133 -34.48 -11.03 -8.45
CA ALA A 133 -35.16 -11.75 -7.37
C ALA A 133 -36.45 -11.06 -6.91
N VAL A 134 -36.53 -9.73 -6.98
CA VAL A 134 -37.72 -8.95 -6.61
C VAL A 134 -38.60 -8.56 -7.80
N SER A 135 -38.30 -9.06 -9.00
CA SER A 135 -38.99 -8.65 -10.24
C SER A 135 -39.00 -7.12 -10.43
N GLY A 136 -37.88 -6.46 -10.14
CA GLY A 136 -37.75 -5.02 -10.21
C GLY A 136 -37.81 -4.47 -11.64
N SER A 137 -38.25 -3.22 -11.79
CA SER A 137 -38.35 -2.55 -13.09
C SER A 137 -36.97 -2.20 -13.66
N LEU A 138 -36.79 -2.45 -14.96
CA LEU A 138 -35.60 -2.08 -15.72
C LEU A 138 -35.64 -0.63 -16.22
N GLU A 139 -36.78 0.06 -16.13
CA GLU A 139 -36.93 1.44 -16.64
C GLU A 139 -35.94 2.41 -15.99
N ALA A 140 -35.59 2.19 -14.73
CA ALA A 140 -34.61 3.00 -14.00
C ALA A 140 -33.19 2.92 -14.60
N TYR A 141 -32.90 1.88 -15.39
CA TYR A 141 -31.62 1.62 -16.04
C TYR A 141 -31.64 1.95 -17.55
N ALA A 142 -32.76 2.49 -18.06
CA ALA A 142 -32.92 2.79 -19.47
C ALA A 142 -31.88 3.85 -19.92
N PRO A 143 -31.29 3.71 -21.13
CA PRO A 143 -30.29 4.65 -21.63
C PRO A 143 -30.76 6.11 -21.62
N GLU A 144 -32.05 6.36 -21.86
CA GLU A 144 -32.67 7.69 -21.86
C GLU A 144 -32.61 8.35 -20.47
N VAL A 145 -32.79 7.56 -19.39
CA VAL A 145 -32.71 8.05 -18.01
C VAL A 145 -31.28 8.51 -17.68
N HIS A 146 -30.28 7.75 -18.12
CA HIS A 146 -28.87 8.08 -17.86
C HIS A 146 -28.30 9.14 -18.80
N ALA A 147 -28.82 9.26 -20.03
CA ALA A 147 -28.45 10.33 -20.95
C ALA A 147 -28.76 11.73 -20.39
N LEU A 148 -29.79 11.86 -19.54
CA LEU A 148 -30.15 13.11 -18.85
C LEU A 148 -29.23 13.43 -17.66
N ARG A 149 -28.41 12.48 -17.21
CA ARG A 149 -27.47 12.64 -16.09
C ARG A 149 -26.04 12.30 -16.53
N PRO A 150 -25.27 13.28 -17.03
CA PRO A 150 -23.96 13.05 -17.67
C PRO A 150 -22.83 12.76 -16.67
N TYR A 151 -23.08 11.91 -15.67
CA TYR A 151 -22.07 11.44 -14.71
C TYR A 151 -21.50 10.10 -15.21
N PRO A 152 -20.21 10.03 -15.57
CA PRO A 152 -19.62 8.82 -16.15
C PRO A 152 -19.76 7.58 -15.27
N GLY A 153 -19.70 7.76 -13.94
CA GLY A 153 -19.84 6.66 -12.99
C GLY A 153 -21.25 6.05 -12.98
N VAL A 154 -22.28 6.88 -13.14
CA VAL A 154 -23.67 6.43 -13.21
C VAL A 154 -23.91 5.69 -14.53
N ALA A 155 -23.49 6.29 -15.66
CA ALA A 155 -23.64 5.68 -16.97
C ALA A 155 -22.90 4.33 -17.12
N ARG A 156 -21.75 4.17 -16.44
CA ARG A 156 -20.99 2.90 -16.43
C ARG A 156 -21.62 1.83 -15.55
N ALA A 157 -22.36 2.23 -14.51
CA ALA A 157 -22.96 1.32 -13.54
C ALA A 157 -24.36 0.82 -13.93
N ALA A 158 -25.04 1.58 -14.78
CA ALA A 158 -26.33 1.23 -15.38
C ALA A 158 -26.20 0.06 -16.36
#